data_AF-A0A497NI69-F1
#
_entry.id   AF-A0A497NI69-F1
#
_cell.length_a   1.000
_cell.length_b   1.000
_cell.length_c   1.000
_cell.angle_alpha   90.00
_cell.angle_beta   90.00
_cell.angle_gamma   90.00
#
_symmetry.space_group_name_H-M   'P 1'
#
loop_
_entity.id
_entity.type
_entity.pdbx_description
1 polymer ?
#
loop_
_entity_poly.entity_id
_entity_poly.type
_entity_poly.pdbx_seq_one_letter_code
_entity_poly.pdbx_strand_id
1 'polypeptide(L)' 'MRYLPFKSDVFHSVISIWTSFGYFSDKENEVALREIVRVLKRGGSLILDMTNPLWLIKIFRERDWWEDEEYIRPKTLTR' A
#
# COMPACT_ATOMS: atom_id res chain seq x y z
N MET A 1 4.76 8.51 0.33
CA MET A 1 6.10 8.74 0.88
C MET A 1 6.90 9.50 -0.17
N ARG A 2 7.33 10.73 0.12
CA ARG A 2 7.97 11.62 -0.88
C ARG A 2 9.43 11.94 -0.55
N TYR A 3 9.95 11.35 0.54
CA TYR A 3 11.30 11.53 1.02
C TYR A 3 11.73 10.28 1.78
N LEU A 4 12.93 9.78 1.48
CA LEU A 4 13.56 8.66 2.16
C LEU A 4 14.85 9.16 2.85
N PRO A 5 14.96 9.10 4.19
CA PRO A 5 16.11 9.62 4.95
C PRO A 5 17.34 8.69 4.86
N PHE A 6 17.62 8.16 3.68
CA PHE A 6 18.73 7.26 3.40
C PHE A 6 19.62 7.87 2.32
N LYS A 7 20.89 7.48 2.33
CA LYS A 7 21.83 7.83 1.25
C LYS A 7 21.42 7.13 -0.05
N SER A 8 21.96 7.60 -1.17
CA SER A 8 21.79 6.93 -2.45
C SER A 8 22.53 5.57 -2.47
N ASP A 9 22.08 4.65 -3.33
CA ASP A 9 22.75 3.36 -3.57
C ASP A 9 22.95 2.49 -2.30
N VAL A 10 21.98 2.48 -1.39
CA VAL A 10 22.07 1.74 -0.12
C VAL A 10 21.40 0.37 -0.20
N PHE A 11 20.23 0.28 -0.83
CA PHE A 11 19.42 -0.93 -0.82
C PHE A 11 19.57 -1.74 -2.10
N HIS A 12 19.60 -3.07 -2.00
CA HIS A 12 19.46 -3.94 -3.17
C HIS A 12 18.01 -4.07 -3.62
N SER A 13 17.06 -3.99 -2.68
CA SER A 13 15.64 -4.14 -2.97
C SER A 13 14.80 -3.18 -2.14
N VAL A 14 13.72 -2.70 -2.76
CA VAL A 14 12.64 -1.94 -2.09
C VAL A 14 11.33 -2.65 -2.37
N ILE A 15 10.46 -2.75 -1.36
CA ILE A 15 9.18 -3.45 -1.43
C ILE A 15 8.07 -2.48 -1.03
N SER A 16 7.06 -2.33 -1.87
CA SER A 16 5.79 -1.68 -1.55
C SER A 16 4.67 -2.70 -1.66
N ILE A 17 4.08 -3.08 -0.53
CA ILE A 17 3.05 -4.13 -0.43
C ILE A 17 1.70 -3.56 0.02
N TRP A 18 0.63 -4.35 -0.10
CA TRP A 18 -0.73 -3.99 0.31
C TRP A 18 -1.29 -2.79 -0.45
N THR A 19 -0.96 -2.69 -1.73
CA THR A 19 -1.42 -1.60 -2.61
C THR A 19 -1.08 -0.20 -2.10
N SER A 20 -0.01 -0.06 -1.32
CA SER A 20 0.34 1.20 -0.63
C SER A 20 0.84 2.33 -1.57
N PHE A 21 1.08 2.04 -2.85
CA PHE A 21 1.53 3.01 -3.85
C PHE A 21 0.37 3.47 -4.75
N GLY A 22 0.34 4.76 -5.13
CA GLY A 22 -0.65 5.30 -6.07
C GLY A 22 -1.75 6.17 -5.46
N TYR A 23 -1.75 6.39 -4.13
CA TYR A 23 -2.75 7.24 -3.45
C TYR A 23 -2.46 8.75 -3.52
N PHE A 24 -1.26 9.17 -3.93
CA PHE A 24 -0.93 10.60 -4.09
C PHE A 24 -1.29 11.10 -5.49
N SER A 25 -1.14 12.41 -5.73
CA SER A 25 -1.18 12.94 -7.09
C SER A 25 -0.06 12.37 -7.96
N ASP A 26 -0.21 12.41 -9.29
CA ASP A 26 0.79 11.89 -10.24
C ASP A 26 2.18 12.49 -9.99
N LYS A 27 2.25 13.79 -9.74
CA LYS A 27 3.50 14.50 -9.43
C LYS A 27 4.16 13.98 -8.17
N GLU A 28 3.37 13.66 -7.14
CA GLU A 28 3.88 13.17 -5.87
C GLU A 28 4.29 11.69 -5.93
N ASN A 29 3.55 10.89 -6.71
CA ASN A 29 3.93 9.51 -7.02
C ASN A 29 5.24 9.46 -7.81
N GLU A 30 5.46 10.39 -8.73
CA GLU A 30 6.74 10.52 -9.45
C GLU A 30 7.89 10.83 -8.49
N VAL A 31 7.70 11.77 -7.55
CA VAL A 31 8.69 12.08 -6.51
C VAL A 31 8.98 10.84 -5.65
N ALA A 32 7.96 10.09 -5.26
CA ALA A 32 8.11 8.85 -4.50
C ALA A 32 8.97 7.81 -5.27
N LEU A 33 8.69 7.60 -6.55
CA LEU A 33 9.46 6.70 -7.40
C LEU A 33 10.91 7.15 -7.57
N ARG A 34 11.15 8.45 -7.75
CA ARG A 34 12.50 9.01 -7.84
C ARG A 34 13.31 8.77 -6.57
N GLU A 35 12.68 8.92 -5.40
CA GLU A 35 13.32 8.62 -4.12
C GLU A 35 13.63 7.13 -3.97
N ILE A 36 12.73 6.25 -4.38
CA ILE A 36 12.97 4.79 -4.37
C ILE A 36 14.15 4.43 -5.29
N VAL A 37 14.18 4.97 -6.52
CA VAL A 37 15.28 4.76 -7.45
C VAL A 37 16.60 5.30 -6.90
N ARG A 38 16.58 6.46 -6.23
CA ARG A 38 17.78 7.07 -5.64
C ARG A 38 18.41 6.16 -4.59
N VAL A 39 17.62 5.56 -3.71
CA VAL A 39 18.15 4.74 -2.61
C VAL A 39 18.51 3.32 -3.05
N LEU A 40 18.04 2.87 -4.21
CA LEU A 40 18.41 1.60 -4.81
C LEU A 40 19.82 1.67 -5.39
N LYS A 41 20.60 0.61 -5.17
CA LYS A 41 21.85 0.37 -5.90
C LYS A 41 21.57 0.18 -7.38
N ARG A 42 22.55 0.48 -8.23
CA ARG A 42 22.55 0.03 -9.62
C ARG A 42 22.27 -1.48 -9.72
N GLY A 43 21.29 -1.85 -10.55
CA GLY A 43 20.83 -3.23 -10.70
C GLY A 43 19.93 -3.72 -9.54
N GLY A 44 19.61 -2.87 -8.57
CA GLY A 44 18.64 -3.16 -7.52
C GLY A 44 17.22 -3.25 -8.05
N SER A 45 16.34 -3.85 -7.26
CA SER A 45 14.96 -4.19 -7.66
C SER A 45 13.91 -3.47 -6.83
N LEU A 46 12.86 -3.00 -7.49
CA LEU A 46 11.64 -2.53 -6.85
C LEU A 46 10.53 -3.57 -7.06
N ILE A 47 9.93 -4.02 -5.96
CA ILE A 47 8.77 -4.90 -5.97
C ILE A 47 7.55 -4.06 -5.57
N LEU A 48 6.58 -3.94 -6.48
CA LEU A 48 5.32 -3.24 -6.25
C LEU A 48 4.17 -4.25 -6.29
N ASP A 49 3.44 -4.32 -5.18
CA ASP A 49 2.15 -4.98 -5.10
C ASP A 49 1.05 -3.98 -5.51
N MET A 50 0.42 -4.23 -6.65
CA MET A 50 -0.59 -3.36 -7.25
C MET A 50 -1.79 -4.20 -7.67
N THR A 51 -3.00 -3.71 -7.36
CA THR A 51 -4.22 -4.32 -7.88
C THR A 51 -4.34 -4.04 -9.37
N ASN A 52 -4.66 -5.07 -10.15
CA ASN A 52 -5.03 -4.89 -11.55
C ASN A 52 -6.41 -4.21 -11.64
N PRO A 53 -6.51 -2.96 -12.10
CA PRO A 53 -7.78 -2.22 -12.13
C PRO A 53 -8.78 -2.87 -13.08
N LEU A 54 -8.33 -3.45 -14.20
CA LEU A 54 -9.21 -4.12 -15.17
C LEU A 54 -9.85 -5.37 -14.57
N TRP A 55 -9.08 -6.10 -13.77
CA TRP A 55 -9.61 -7.27 -13.07
C TRP A 55 -10.59 -6.85 -11.97
N LEU A 56 -10.25 -5.81 -11.20
CA LEU A 56 -11.11 -5.29 -10.14
C LEU A 56 -12.47 -4.83 -10.69
N ILE A 57 -12.49 -4.09 -11.80
CA ILE A 57 -13.73 -3.65 -12.47
C ILE A 57 -14.60 -4.86 -12.86
N LYS A 58 -13.99 -5.93 -13.37
CA LYS A 58 -14.70 -7.13 -13.82
C LYS A 58 -15.35 -7.91 -12.66
N ILE A 59 -14.67 -7.99 -11.52
CA ILE A 59 -15.13 -8.79 -10.38
C ILE A 59 -15.85 -7.97 -9.32
N PHE A 60 -15.90 -6.65 -9.48
CA PHE A 60 -16.52 -5.75 -8.52
C PHE A 60 -17.97 -6.16 -8.30
N ARG A 61 -18.30 -6.43 -7.04
CA ARG A 61 -19.66 -6.55 -6.55
C ARG A 61 -19.79 -5.52 -5.47
N GLU A 62 -20.85 -4.74 -5.55
CA GLU A 62 -21.25 -3.88 -4.44
C GLU A 62 -21.36 -4.75 -3.19
N ARG A 63 -20.55 -4.44 -2.17
CA ARG A 63 -20.68 -5.03 -0.85
C ARG A 63 -21.15 -3.92 0.06
N ASP A 64 -22.30 -4.15 0.67
CA ASP A 64 -22.75 -3.33 1.77
C ASP A 64 -21.90 -3.59 3.02
N TRP A 65 -21.83 -2.58 3.88
CA TRP A 65 -21.34 -2.75 5.24
C TRP A 65 -22.35 -3.60 6.01
N TRP A 66 -21.89 -4.71 6.56
CA TRP A 66 -22.68 -5.53 7.48
C TRP A 66 -22.11 -5.30 8.88
N GLU A 67 -22.90 -4.68 9.76
CA GLU A 67 -22.61 -4.64 11.19
C GLU A 67 -23.08 -5.96 11.80
N ASP A 68 -22.14 -6.73 12.33
CA ASP A 68 -22.46 -7.90 13.15
C ASP A 68 -22.73 -7.42 14.58
N GLU A 69 -24.02 -7.27 14.93
CA GLU A 69 -24.45 -6.86 16.27
C GLU A 69 -24.02 -7.86 17.37
N GLU A 70 -23.59 -9.08 17.02
CA GLU A 70 -23.19 -10.08 18.01
C GLU A 70 -21.84 -9.75 18.67
N TYR A 71 -20.96 -9.00 17.99
CA TYR A 71 -19.64 -8.62 18.52
C TYR A 71 -19.66 -7.42 19.47
N ILE A 72 -20.75 -6.66 19.52
CA ILE A 72 -20.94 -5.47 20.38
C ILE A 72 -21.90 -5.79 21.54
N ARG A 73 -21.97 -7.04 22.00
CA ARG A 73 -22.56 -7.31 23.31
C ARG A 73 -21.46 -7.19 24.37
N PRO A 74 -21.49 -6.18 25.26
CA PRO A 74 -20.70 -6.27 26.47
C PRO A 74 -21.10 -7.58 27.14
N LYS A 75 -20.15 -8.49 27.38
CA LYS A 75 -20.38 -9.65 28.24
C LYS A 75 -20.81 -9.08 29.59
N THR A 76 -22.11 -9.05 29.86
CA THR A 76 -22.63 -8.77 31.19
C THR A 76 -22.06 -9.87 32.06
N LEU A 77 -21.05 -9.52 32.86
CA LEU A 77 -20.55 -10.34 33.95
C LEU A 77 -21.71 -10.43 34.96
N THR A 78 -22.59 -11.40 34.78
CA THR A 78 -23.53 -11.82 35.82
C THR A 78 -22.71 -12.40 36.96
N ARG A 79 -22.80 -11.72 38.10
CA ARG A 79 -22.24 -12.13 39.39
C ARG A 79 -23.26 -12.99 40.14
#